data_AF-A0A523A579-F1
#
_entry.id   AF-A0A523A579-F1
#
_cell.length_a   1.000
_cell.length_b   1.000
_cell.length_c   1.000
_cell.angle_alpha   90.00
_cell.angle_beta   90.00
_cell.angle_gamma   90.00
#
_symmetry.space_group_name_H-M   'P 1'
#
loop_
_entity.id
_entity.type
_entity.pdbx_description
1 polymer ?
#
loop_
_entity_poly.entity_id
_entity_poly.type
_entity_poly.pdbx_seq_one_letter_code
_entity_poly.pdbx_strand_id
1 'polypeptide(L)'
;MRKFIVEQSEDEFYPSHPGLALAGLGVNRFTKLGSKLKKVLPETKDIAAIDIIRSYIGILVLGKRDYEAITEMKNDRFFSGIARDKKKIPPPETLGRTI
;
A
#
# COMPACT_ATOMS: atom_id res chain seq x y z
N MET A 1 -2.37 3.52 13.67
CA MET A 1 -1.90 4.19 12.45
C MET A 1 -1.04 5.37 12.85
N ARG A 2 0.05 5.65 12.14
CA ARG A 2 0.88 6.83 12.40
C ARG A 2 0.04 8.10 12.13
N LYS A 3 0.21 9.11 12.98
CA LYS A 3 -0.43 10.42 12.79
C LYS A 3 0.41 11.19 11.77
N PHE A 4 -0.20 11.57 10.65
CA PHE A 4 0.45 12.44 9.66
C PHE A 4 0.15 13.89 10.03
N ILE A 5 1.21 14.70 10.09
CA ILE A 5 1.14 16.15 10.22
C ILE A 5 1.59 16.68 8.87
N VAL A 6 0.76 17.52 8.25
CA VAL A 6 1.11 18.23 7.02
C VAL A 6 1.51 19.62 7.46
N GLU A 7 2.79 19.92 7.34
CA GLU A 7 3.36 21.22 7.67
C GLU A 7 4.28 21.66 6.53
N GLN A 8 4.40 22.98 6.36
CA GLN A 8 5.37 23.55 5.45
C GLN A 8 6.73 23.51 6.15
N SER A 9 7.68 22.76 5.60
CA SER A 9 9.04 22.68 6.13
C SER A 9 9.84 23.90 5.69
N GLU A 10 10.60 24.50 6.62
CA GLU A 10 11.60 25.53 6.30
C GLU A 10 12.90 24.91 5.76
N ASP A 11 13.16 23.64 6.08
CA ASP A 11 14.28 22.84 5.55
C ASP A 11 13.84 21.99 4.34
N GLU A 12 14.77 21.65 3.43
CA GLU A 12 14.57 20.73 2.29
C GLU A 12 14.40 19.25 2.71
N PHE A 13 13.67 18.97 3.78
CA PHE A 13 13.31 17.61 4.15
C PHE A 13 12.10 17.14 3.34
N TYR A 14 12.36 16.57 2.17
CA TYR A 14 11.34 15.87 1.40
C TYR A 14 11.30 14.40 1.81
N PRO A 15 10.16 13.89 2.32
CA PRO A 15 9.96 12.44 2.40
C PRO A 15 10.18 11.84 1.01
N SER A 16 10.82 10.69 0.89
CA SER A 16 11.07 10.09 -0.44
C SER A 16 9.77 9.79 -1.20
N HIS A 17 8.69 9.46 -0.47
CA HIS A 17 7.41 9.08 -1.07
C HIS A 17 6.20 9.58 -0.24
N PRO A 18 5.95 10.90 -0.12
CA PRO A 18 4.87 11.46 0.70
C PRO A 18 3.50 11.08 0.15
N GLY A 19 3.39 10.87 -1.17
CA GLY A 19 2.17 10.38 -1.81
C GLY A 19 1.72 9.02 -1.29
N LEU A 20 2.66 8.11 -0.96
CA LEU A 20 2.33 6.80 -0.39
C LEU A 20 1.69 6.94 1.00
N ALA A 21 2.22 7.84 1.83
CA ALA A 21 1.66 8.13 3.15
C ALA A 21 0.22 8.64 3.05
N LEU A 22 -0.03 9.59 2.14
CA LEU A 22 -1.35 10.18 1.92
C LEU A 22 -2.33 9.16 1.32
N ALA A 23 -1.90 8.37 0.33
CA ALA A 23 -2.72 7.32 -0.27
C ALA A 23 -3.08 6.24 0.77
N GLY A 24 -2.11 5.82 1.59
CA GLY A 24 -2.34 4.91 2.71
C GLY A 24 -3.35 5.46 3.71
N LEU A 25 -3.26 6.74 4.07
CA LEU A 25 -4.24 7.41 4.93
C LEU A 25 -5.62 7.44 4.27
N GLY A 26 -5.71 7.79 2.98
CA GLY A 26 -6.91 7.75 2.15
C GLY A 26 -7.62 6.41 2.24
N VAL A 27 -6.93 5.36 1.80
CA VAL A 27 -7.47 3.99 1.74
C VAL A 27 -7.83 3.47 3.13
N ASN A 28 -6.98 3.68 4.13
CA ASN A 28 -7.15 3.04 5.44
C ASN A 28 -8.07 3.81 6.40
N ARG A 29 -8.21 5.13 6.25
CA ARG A 29 -9.03 5.97 7.16
C ARG A 29 -10.32 6.45 6.53
N PHE A 30 -10.29 6.82 5.25
CA PHE A 30 -11.42 7.49 4.59
C PHE A 30 -12.25 6.57 3.71
N THR A 31 -11.85 5.30 3.56
CA THR A 31 -12.65 4.30 2.84
C THR A 31 -13.05 3.11 3.70
N LYS A 32 -14.14 2.44 3.31
CA LYS A 32 -14.56 1.15 3.87
C LYS A 32 -14.09 -0.04 3.01
N LEU A 33 -13.07 0.18 2.16
CA LEU A 33 -12.65 -0.77 1.12
C LEU A 33 -12.33 -2.15 1.69
N GLY A 34 -11.55 -2.23 2.78
CA GLY A 34 -11.21 -3.52 3.40
C GLY A 34 -12.44 -4.32 3.87
N SER A 35 -13.45 -3.65 4.44
CA SER A 35 -14.69 -4.29 4.87
C SER A 35 -15.58 -4.71 3.71
N LYS A 36 -15.58 -3.96 2.61
CA LYS A 36 -16.32 -4.32 1.38
C LYS A 36 -15.67 -5.50 0.68
N LEU A 37 -14.35 -5.51 0.55
CA LEU A 37 -13.61 -6.60 -0.11
C LEU A 37 -13.76 -7.93 0.62
N LYS A 38 -13.74 -7.94 1.96
CA LYS A 38 -14.02 -9.15 2.76
C LYS A 38 -15.39 -9.77 2.49
N LYS A 39 -16.36 -9.00 2.00
CA LYS A 39 -17.71 -9.50 1.67
C LYS A 39 -17.81 -10.05 0.26
N VAL A 40 -16.96 -9.57 -0.65
CA VAL A 40 -17.04 -9.85 -2.09
C VAL A 40 -16.02 -10.89 -2.53
N LEU A 41 -14.87 -10.94 -1.85
CA LEU A 41 -13.78 -11.87 -2.16
C LEU A 41 -13.61 -12.85 -1.00
N PRO A 42 -13.56 -14.17 -1.28
CA PRO A 42 -13.16 -15.14 -0.27
C PRO A 42 -11.74 -14.82 0.19
N GLU A 43 -11.48 -14.91 1.51
CA GLU A 43 -10.11 -14.77 1.99
C GLU A 43 -9.28 -15.96 1.50
N THR A 44 -8.28 -15.70 0.66
CA THR A 44 -7.22 -16.66 0.38
C THR A 44 -6.40 -16.86 1.65
N LYS A 45 -6.00 -18.10 1.94
CA LYS A 45 -5.39 -18.48 3.23
C LYS A 45 -4.13 -17.68 3.60
N ASP A 46 -3.44 -17.12 2.61
CA ASP A 46 -2.10 -16.55 2.80
C ASP A 46 -2.08 -15.02 2.77
N ILE A 47 -2.89 -14.37 1.92
CA ILE A 47 -2.84 -12.91 1.69
C ILE A 47 -4.25 -12.36 1.57
N ALA A 48 -4.62 -11.40 2.43
CA ALA A 48 -5.93 -10.79 2.34
C ALA A 48 -6.06 -9.96 1.04
N ALA A 49 -7.21 -10.04 0.36
CA ALA A 49 -7.47 -9.31 -0.89
C ALA A 49 -7.26 -7.78 -0.77
N ILE A 50 -7.51 -7.22 0.42
CA ILE A 50 -7.24 -5.80 0.68
C ILE A 50 -5.74 -5.47 0.63
N ASP A 51 -4.87 -6.39 1.03
CA ASP A 51 -3.43 -6.17 1.02
C ASP A 51 -2.88 -6.24 -0.42
N ILE A 52 -3.47 -7.09 -1.28
CA ILE A 52 -3.23 -7.09 -2.73
C ILE A 52 -3.58 -5.72 -3.34
N ILE A 53 -4.79 -5.21 -3.08
CA ILE A 53 -5.23 -3.92 -3.63
C ILE A 53 -4.39 -2.75 -3.10
N ARG A 54 -4.05 -2.76 -1.81
CA ARG A 54 -3.16 -1.75 -1.20
C ARG A 54 -1.79 -1.72 -1.85
N SER A 55 -1.19 -2.89 -2.11
CA SER A 55 0.09 -2.96 -2.79
C SER A 55 0.00 -2.44 -4.22
N TYR A 56 -1.09 -2.75 -4.94
CA TYR A 56 -1.31 -2.21 -6.28
C TYR A 56 -1.45 -0.68 -6.28
N ILE A 57 -2.24 -0.13 -5.36
CA ILE A 57 -2.36 1.32 -5.16
C ILE A 57 -1.00 1.94 -4.86
N GLY A 58 -0.19 1.29 -4.03
CA GLY A 58 1.17 1.74 -3.72
C GLY A 58 2.04 1.89 -4.97
N ILE A 59 2.07 0.89 -5.85
CA ILE A 59 2.82 0.93 -7.10
C ILE A 59 2.31 2.04 -8.03
N LEU A 60 0.99 2.18 -8.16
CA LEU A 60 0.37 3.23 -8.98
C LEU A 60 0.76 4.63 -8.51
N VAL A 61 0.77 4.86 -7.19
CA VAL A 61 1.17 6.14 -6.59
C VAL A 61 2.63 6.49 -6.89
N LEU A 62 3.45 5.49 -7.20
CA LEU A 62 4.86 5.67 -7.54
C LEU A 62 5.12 5.72 -9.04
N GLY A 63 4.06 5.62 -9.86
CA GLY A 63 4.18 5.58 -11.32
C GLY A 63 4.88 4.34 -11.86
N LYS A 64 5.13 3.32 -11.03
CA LYS A 64 5.69 2.04 -11.47
C LYS A 64 4.56 1.18 -12.05
N ARG A 65 4.87 0.35 -13.04
CA ARG A 65 3.92 -0.62 -13.62
C ARG A 65 4.33 -2.07 -13.42
N ASP A 66 5.59 -2.29 -13.06
CA ASP A 66 6.13 -3.61 -12.86
C ASP A 66 5.81 -4.12 -11.46
N TYR A 67 5.25 -5.33 -11.38
CA TYR A 67 4.95 -6.00 -10.12
C TYR A 67 6.22 -6.37 -9.36
N GLU A 68 7.36 -6.55 -10.04
CA GLU A 68 8.65 -6.77 -9.39
C GLU A 68 9.08 -5.59 -8.51
N ALA A 69 8.61 -4.38 -8.83
CA ALA A 69 8.90 -3.19 -8.03
C ALA A 69 8.40 -3.31 -6.57
N ILE A 70 7.43 -4.18 -6.29
CA ILE A 70 6.91 -4.40 -4.93
C ILE A 70 7.96 -5.04 -4.04
N THR A 71 8.78 -5.94 -4.61
CA THR A 71 9.84 -6.64 -3.87
C THR A 71 10.88 -5.66 -3.37
N GLU A 72 11.27 -4.71 -4.21
CA GLU A 72 12.17 -3.61 -3.85
C GLU A 72 11.59 -2.73 -2.74
N MET A 73 10.26 -2.57 -2.74
CA MET A 73 9.55 -1.65 -1.85
C MET A 73 9.01 -2.29 -0.58
N LYS A 74 9.18 -3.60 -0.43
CA LYS A 74 8.83 -4.33 0.78
C LYS A 74 9.51 -3.77 2.03
N ASN A 75 10.69 -3.19 1.86
CA ASN A 75 11.44 -2.58 2.96
C ASN A 75 11.13 -1.09 3.16
N ASP A 76 10.51 -0.42 2.19
CA ASP A 76 10.12 0.99 2.27
C ASP A 76 9.07 1.19 3.36
N ARG A 77 9.34 2.12 4.27
CA ARG A 77 8.52 2.36 5.47
C ARG A 77 7.15 2.96 5.12
N PHE A 78 7.03 3.70 4.02
CA PHE A 78 5.77 4.29 3.59
C PHE A 78 4.92 3.28 2.83
N PHE A 79 5.54 2.50 1.94
CA PHE A 79 4.88 1.41 1.21
C PHE A 79 4.32 0.36 2.17
N SER A 80 5.15 -0.05 3.15
CA SER A 80 4.76 -0.94 4.24
C SER A 80 3.72 -0.35 5.19
N GLY A 81 3.49 0.96 5.15
CA GLY A 81 2.46 1.63 5.95
C GLY A 81 1.10 1.67 5.25
N ILE A 82 1.07 1.54 3.92
CA ILE A 82 -0.18 1.33 3.16
C ILE A 82 -0.70 -0.08 3.44
N ALA A 83 0.17 -1.09 3.27
CA ALA A 83 -0.08 -2.45 3.74
C ALA A 83 -0.16 -2.45 5.29
N ARG A 84 -1.05 -3.23 5.90
CA ARG A 84 -1.14 -3.23 7.38
C ARG A 84 0.10 -3.83 8.06
N ASP A 85 0.94 -4.58 7.33
CA ASP A 85 2.16 -5.25 7.80
C ASP A 85 3.07 -5.60 6.60
N LYS A 86 4.40 -5.56 6.80
CA LYS A 86 5.43 -6.02 5.83
C LYS A 86 5.27 -7.49 5.45
N LYS A 87 4.78 -8.33 6.37
CA LYS A 87 4.52 -9.76 6.12
C LYS A 87 3.34 -10.00 5.18
N LYS A 88 2.52 -8.99 4.90
CA LYS A 88 1.31 -9.09 4.08
C LYS A 88 1.44 -8.42 2.71
N ILE A 89 2.64 -7.95 2.37
CA ILE A 89 2.92 -7.47 1.02
C ILE A 89 2.95 -8.70 0.09
N PRO A 90 2.07 -8.77 -0.92
CA PRO A 90 2.02 -9.91 -1.83
C PRO A 90 3.32 -9.99 -2.65
N PRO A 91 3.82 -11.20 -2.91
CA PRO A 91 4.92 -11.35 -3.86
C PRO A 91 4.42 -11.10 -5.29
N PRO A 92 5.33 -10.77 -6.23
CA PRO A 92 4.96 -10.45 -7.62
C PRO A 92 4.14 -11.54 -8.29
N GLU A 93 4.41 -12.83 -8.01
CA GLU A 93 3.68 -13.94 -8.65
C GLU A 93 2.21 -13.97 -8.24
N THR A 94 1.85 -13.44 -7.06
CA THR A 94 0.44 -13.35 -6.63
C THR A 94 -0.31 -12.28 -7.40
N LEU A 95 0.34 -11.16 -7.71
CA LEU A 95 -0.30 -10.05 -8.42
C LEU A 95 -0.38 -10.29 -9.94
N GLY A 96 0.66 -10.88 -10.53
CA GLY A 96 0.67 -11.22 -11.96
C GLY A 96 -0.36 -12.31 -12.35
N ARG A 97 -0.82 -13.13 -11.39
CA ARG A 97 -1.84 -14.17 -11.62
C ARG A 97 -3.29 -13.68 -11.50
N THR A 98 -3.51 -12.45 -11.01
CA THR A 98 -4.86 -11.95 -10.68
C THR A 98 -5.50 -11.16 -11.85
N ILE A 99 -4.86 -11.17 -13.03
CA ILE A 99 -5.32 -10.48 -14.24
C ILE A 99 -5.57 -11.48 -15.37
#